data_AF-A0A183HHS9-F1
#
_entry.id   AF-A0A183HHS9-F1
#
_cell.length_a   1.000
_cell.length_b   1.000
_cell.length_c   1.000
_cell.angle_alpha   90.00
_cell.angle_beta   90.00
_cell.angle_gamma   90.00
#
_symmetry.space_group_name_H-M   'P 1'
#
loop_
_entity.id
_entity.type
_entity.pdbx_description
1 polymer ?
#
loop_
_entity_poly.entity_id
_entity_poly.type
_entity_poly.pdbx_seq_one_letter_code
_entity_poly.pdbx_strand_id
1 'polypeptide(L)'
;MDIKGCVHLTEIQRQLGEATNALVKYFYTNAEARSRGELTQLLCAPGKGFVSVMVAVFLCGRQDSIWSSRLFRSHYPWDYIEKVYVWFWDLMHMEDAKRLTREQRSLITQACRLVRRISSNTFLGKDGKFQLFILITVRDHILSGLLPLMAWTPITSQMYDELSFLRTPHYLNYLSKLISSLNEFQFILEKSLTYGIE
;
A
#
# COMPACT_ATOMS: atom_id res chain seq x y z
N MET A 1 11.64 -25.39 2.87
CA MET A 1 11.54 -23.99 3.34
C MET A 1 12.65 -23.20 2.67
N ASP A 2 12.30 -22.24 1.83
CA ASP A 2 13.28 -21.46 1.06
C ASP A 2 13.92 -20.37 1.95
N ILE A 3 15.19 -20.58 2.30
CA ILE A 3 15.97 -19.70 3.19
C ILE A 3 16.12 -18.31 2.55
N LYS A 4 16.18 -18.21 1.22
CA LYS A 4 16.34 -16.92 0.52
C LYS A 4 15.10 -16.04 0.64
N GLY A 5 13.91 -16.62 0.56
CA GLY A 5 12.65 -15.91 0.77
C GLY A 5 12.50 -15.35 2.19
N CYS A 6 12.93 -16.12 3.20
CA CYS A 6 12.89 -15.71 4.61
C CYS A 6 13.82 -14.52 4.92
N VAL A 7 15.05 -14.54 4.37
CA VAL A 7 16.02 -13.44 4.55
C VAL A 7 15.51 -12.15 3.90
N HIS A 8 14.92 -12.25 2.71
CA HIS A 8 14.35 -11.10 2.00
C HIS A 8 13.16 -10.48 2.73
N LEU A 9 12.25 -11.31 3.28
CA LEU A 9 11.13 -10.83 4.10
C LEU A 9 11.60 -10.10 5.35
N THR A 10 12.60 -10.65 6.04
CA THR A 10 13.19 -10.04 7.25
C THR A 10 13.78 -8.67 6.96
N GLU A 11 14.48 -8.53 5.83
CA GLU A 11 15.05 -7.24 5.41
C GLU A 11 13.96 -6.21 5.09
N ILE A 12 12.89 -6.58 4.38
CA ILE A 12 11.76 -5.68 4.12
C ILE A 12 11.06 -5.28 5.43
N GLN A 13 10.89 -6.21 6.38
CA GLN A 13 10.33 -5.88 7.69
C GLN A 13 11.17 -4.85 8.43
N ARG A 14 12.51 -5.02 8.42
CA ARG A 14 13.44 -4.06 9.03
C ARG A 14 13.31 -2.69 8.38
N GLN A 15 13.35 -2.61 7.05
CA GLN A 15 13.18 -1.35 6.31
C GLN A 15 11.83 -0.68 6.59
N LEU A 16 10.76 -1.46 6.70
CA LEU A 16 9.42 -0.96 7.04
C LEU A 16 9.38 -0.38 8.45
N GLY A 17 9.97 -1.07 9.42
CA GLY A 17 10.12 -0.56 10.78
C GLY A 17 10.92 0.74 10.83
N GLU A 18 12.03 0.82 10.09
CA GLU A 18 12.87 2.01 10.02
C GLU A 18 12.16 3.21 9.38
N ALA A 19 11.50 3.01 8.22
CA ALA A 19 10.75 4.06 7.54
C ALA A 19 9.59 4.58 8.40
N THR A 20 8.84 3.66 9.04
CA THR A 20 7.74 4.02 9.94
C THR A 20 8.26 4.80 11.14
N ASN A 21 9.33 4.32 11.79
CA ASN A 21 9.95 5.00 12.94
C ASN A 21 10.49 6.39 12.57
N ALA A 22 11.06 6.55 11.37
CA ALA A 22 11.52 7.86 10.89
C ALA A 22 10.35 8.85 10.73
N LEU A 23 9.20 8.40 10.20
CA LEU A 23 7.98 9.21 10.13
C LEU A 23 7.47 9.59 11.52
N VAL A 24 7.40 8.62 12.45
CA VAL A 24 6.99 8.84 13.84
C VAL A 24 7.88 9.89 14.51
N LYS A 25 9.20 9.76 14.40
CA LYS A 25 10.17 10.73 14.92
C LYS A 25 9.98 12.12 14.32
N TYR A 26 9.73 12.20 13.01
CA TYR A 26 9.43 13.46 12.36
C TYR A 26 8.19 14.12 12.99
N PHE A 27 7.10 13.39 13.21
CA PHE A 27 5.89 13.99 13.78
C PHE A 27 5.99 14.38 15.25
N TYR A 28 6.79 13.67 16.06
CA TYR A 28 7.07 14.07 17.43
C TYR A 28 8.11 15.20 17.56
N THR A 29 8.87 15.49 16.50
CA THR A 29 9.80 16.63 16.49
C THR A 29 9.03 17.96 16.44
N ASN A 30 9.43 18.95 17.24
CA ASN A 30 8.73 20.24 17.38
C ASN A 30 8.39 20.88 16.03
N ALA A 31 7.17 21.42 15.91
CA ALA A 31 6.61 22.02 14.70
C ALA A 31 7.47 23.12 14.07
N GLU A 32 8.20 23.88 14.89
CA GLU A 32 9.06 24.99 14.47
C GLU A 32 10.33 24.52 13.74
N ALA A 33 10.77 23.27 13.94
CA ALA A 33 11.96 22.71 13.32
C ALA A 33 11.68 21.94 12.01
N ARG A 34 10.40 21.71 11.68
CA ARG A 34 10.00 20.83 10.57
C ARG A 34 9.92 21.61 9.26
N SER A 35 10.58 21.10 8.22
CA SER A 35 10.33 21.54 6.85
C SER A 35 9.41 20.57 6.12
N ARG A 36 8.51 21.09 5.26
CA ARG A 36 7.66 20.23 4.41
C ARG A 36 8.49 19.33 3.49
N GLY A 37 9.64 19.81 3.03
CA GLY A 37 10.57 19.03 2.20
C GLY A 37 11.12 17.80 2.92
N GLU A 38 11.29 17.84 4.24
CA GLU A 38 11.75 16.69 5.03
C GLU A 38 10.71 15.56 5.04
N LEU A 39 9.43 15.88 5.23
CA LEU A 39 8.36 14.88 5.13
C LEU A 39 8.32 14.25 3.72
N THR A 40 8.45 15.08 2.67
CA THR A 40 8.51 14.60 1.29
C THR A 40 9.70 13.65 1.07
N GLN A 41 10.86 13.93 1.64
CA GLN A 41 12.01 13.01 1.60
C GLN A 41 11.72 11.71 2.34
N LEU A 42 11.18 11.75 3.56
CA LEU A 42 10.86 10.54 4.33
C LEU A 42 9.83 9.65 3.61
N LEU A 43 8.87 10.26 2.91
CA LEU A 43 7.85 9.54 2.17
C LEU A 43 8.37 9.00 0.83
N CYS A 44 9.08 9.83 0.05
CA CYS A 44 9.32 9.61 -1.37
C CYS A 44 10.79 9.46 -1.76
N ALA A 45 11.75 9.48 -0.81
CA ALA A 45 13.17 9.30 -1.14
C ALA A 45 13.39 7.99 -1.93
N PRO A 46 14.06 8.03 -3.09
CA PRO A 46 14.31 6.84 -3.89
C PRO A 46 15.05 5.76 -3.09
N GLY A 47 14.50 4.55 -3.04
CA GLY A 47 15.12 3.38 -2.43
C GLY A 47 15.12 3.35 -0.89
N LYS A 48 14.72 4.42 -0.21
CA LYS A 48 14.69 4.50 1.27
C LYS A 48 13.41 5.08 1.85
N GLY A 49 12.67 5.86 1.06
CA GLY A 49 11.42 6.47 1.46
C GLY A 49 10.35 5.42 1.70
N PHE A 50 9.39 5.76 2.55
CA PHE A 50 8.29 4.89 2.91
C PHE A 50 7.58 4.27 1.69
N VAL A 51 7.34 5.04 0.62
CA VAL A 51 6.74 4.52 -0.62
C VAL A 51 7.59 3.43 -1.26
N SER A 52 8.91 3.59 -1.31
CA SER A 52 9.82 2.58 -1.88
C SER A 52 9.76 1.27 -1.09
N VAL A 53 9.66 1.36 0.24
CA VAL A 53 9.49 0.17 1.09
C VAL A 53 8.13 -0.48 0.86
N MET A 54 7.05 0.31 0.71
CA MET A 54 5.73 -0.24 0.37
C MET A 54 5.73 -0.91 -1.00
N VAL A 55 6.48 -0.40 -1.99
CA VAL A 55 6.68 -1.10 -3.27
C VAL A 55 7.30 -2.48 -3.02
N ALA A 56 8.36 -2.56 -2.22
CA ALA A 56 9.01 -3.84 -1.90
C ALA A 56 8.05 -4.81 -1.19
N VAL A 57 7.25 -4.33 -0.22
CA VAL A 57 6.21 -5.11 0.47
C VAL A 57 5.21 -5.72 -0.53
N PHE A 58 4.73 -4.90 -1.48
CA PHE A 58 3.74 -5.33 -2.45
C PHE A 58 4.32 -6.16 -3.60
N LEU A 59 5.63 -6.10 -3.86
CA LEU A 59 6.29 -6.98 -4.85
C LEU A 59 6.72 -8.32 -4.25
N CYS A 60 6.92 -8.38 -2.93
CA CYS A 60 7.39 -9.58 -2.25
C CYS A 60 6.41 -10.76 -2.40
N GLY A 61 6.91 -11.86 -2.93
CA GLY A 61 6.15 -13.09 -3.13
C GLY A 61 5.07 -13.00 -4.21
N ARG A 62 5.20 -12.11 -5.22
CA ARG A 62 4.27 -12.11 -6.37
C ARG A 62 4.54 -13.26 -7.34
N GLN A 63 3.51 -14.08 -7.58
CA GLN A 63 3.52 -15.25 -8.47
C GLN A 63 3.33 -14.91 -9.96
N ASP A 64 2.91 -13.70 -10.30
CA ASP A 64 2.76 -13.29 -11.70
C ASP A 64 4.08 -13.45 -12.50
N SER A 65 5.19 -13.57 -11.78
CA SER A 65 6.53 -13.89 -12.27
C SER A 65 6.69 -15.33 -12.78
N ILE A 66 5.93 -16.30 -12.25
CA ILE A 66 6.07 -17.74 -12.55
C ILE A 66 5.22 -18.15 -13.76
N TRP A 67 4.03 -17.56 -13.93
CA TRP A 67 3.13 -17.86 -15.05
C TRP A 67 3.38 -17.00 -16.31
N SER A 68 4.22 -15.97 -16.21
CA SER A 68 4.57 -15.08 -17.32
C SER A 68 5.99 -15.34 -17.83
N SER A 69 6.24 -16.54 -18.34
CA SER A 69 7.35 -16.83 -19.27
C SER A 69 7.20 -16.13 -20.64
N ARG A 70 6.38 -15.06 -20.71
CA ARG A 70 6.33 -14.12 -21.81
C ARG A 70 7.19 -12.92 -21.46
N LEU A 71 8.43 -13.01 -21.90
CA LEU A 71 9.43 -11.96 -22.13
C LEU A 71 8.91 -10.51 -21.89
N PHE A 72 9.52 -9.83 -20.91
CA PHE A 72 9.49 -8.36 -20.70
C PHE A 72 8.21 -7.70 -20.17
N ARG A 73 7.42 -8.33 -19.29
CA ARG A 73 6.35 -7.62 -18.57
C ARG A 73 6.86 -7.10 -17.22
N SER A 74 7.08 -5.79 -17.11
CA SER A 74 7.33 -5.14 -15.81
C SER A 74 6.13 -5.35 -14.88
N HIS A 75 6.39 -5.82 -13.66
CA HIS A 75 5.37 -6.05 -12.65
C HIS A 75 5.23 -4.83 -11.76
N TYR A 76 4.02 -4.26 -11.73
CA TYR A 76 3.75 -3.08 -10.92
C TYR A 76 2.82 -3.44 -9.78
N PRO A 77 3.08 -2.96 -8.54
CA PRO A 77 2.12 -3.05 -7.45
C PRO A 77 0.73 -2.54 -7.84
N TRP A 78 0.66 -1.51 -8.70
CA TRP A 78 -0.59 -0.97 -9.23
C TRP A 78 -1.48 -2.00 -9.93
N ASP A 79 -0.91 -2.99 -10.62
CA ASP A 79 -1.70 -4.02 -11.30
C ASP A 79 -2.52 -4.87 -10.32
N TYR A 80 -1.96 -5.11 -9.13
CA TYR A 80 -2.66 -5.81 -8.06
C TYR A 80 -3.77 -4.93 -7.47
N ILE A 81 -3.48 -3.65 -7.25
CA ILE A 81 -4.46 -2.66 -6.81
C ILE A 81 -5.66 -2.70 -7.77
N GLU A 82 -5.46 -2.45 -9.07
CA GLU A 82 -6.57 -2.41 -10.04
C GLU A 82 -7.45 -3.67 -10.00
N LYS A 83 -6.85 -4.86 -9.97
CA LYS A 83 -7.60 -6.13 -9.90
C LYS A 83 -8.39 -6.29 -8.60
N VAL A 84 -7.79 -5.95 -7.45
CA VAL A 84 -8.48 -6.00 -6.15
C VAL A 84 -9.66 -5.04 -6.13
N TYR A 85 -9.50 -3.84 -6.67
CA TYR A 85 -10.55 -2.82 -6.64
C TYR A 85 -11.68 -3.08 -7.65
N VAL A 86 -11.40 -3.74 -8.78
CA VAL A 86 -12.46 -4.30 -9.64
C VAL A 86 -13.25 -5.35 -8.86
N TRP A 87 -12.57 -6.27 -8.17
CA TRP A 87 -13.26 -7.29 -7.38
C TRP A 87 -14.09 -6.70 -6.23
N PHE A 88 -13.56 -5.68 -5.52
CA PHE A 88 -14.31 -4.98 -4.50
C PHE A 88 -15.53 -4.24 -5.06
N TRP A 89 -15.40 -3.63 -6.23
CA TRP A 89 -16.52 -2.97 -6.89
C TRP A 89 -17.65 -3.97 -7.14
N ASP A 90 -17.33 -5.15 -7.67
CA ASP A 90 -18.29 -6.22 -7.91
C ASP A 90 -18.89 -6.75 -6.59
N LEU A 91 -18.06 -6.99 -5.57
CA LEU A 91 -18.51 -7.42 -4.24
C LEU A 91 -19.56 -6.46 -3.66
N MET A 92 -19.36 -5.15 -3.80
CA MET A 92 -20.29 -4.14 -3.28
C MET A 92 -21.67 -4.17 -3.94
N HIS A 93 -21.79 -4.76 -5.13
CA HIS A 93 -23.06 -4.96 -5.85
C HIS A 93 -23.66 -6.36 -5.63
N MET A 94 -22.95 -7.26 -4.96
CA MET A 94 -23.41 -8.61 -4.63
C MET A 94 -24.08 -8.67 -3.26
N GLU A 95 -24.89 -9.71 -3.02
CA GLU A 95 -25.49 -9.95 -1.71
C GLU A 95 -24.44 -10.20 -0.62
N ASP A 96 -23.27 -10.72 -0.98
CA ASP A 96 -22.14 -10.98 -0.08
C ASP A 96 -21.60 -9.73 0.61
N ALA A 97 -21.87 -8.53 0.08
CA ALA A 97 -21.58 -7.29 0.79
C ALA A 97 -22.24 -7.27 2.19
N LYS A 98 -23.36 -7.98 2.39
CA LYS A 98 -24.06 -8.15 3.69
C LYS A 98 -23.17 -8.73 4.79
N ARG A 99 -22.12 -9.45 4.44
CA ARG A 99 -21.14 -10.00 5.40
C ARG A 99 -20.15 -8.96 5.92
N LEU A 100 -20.01 -7.84 5.24
CA LEU A 100 -19.10 -6.75 5.63
C LEU A 100 -19.74 -5.83 6.65
N THR A 101 -18.96 -5.39 7.64
CA THR A 101 -19.38 -4.37 8.59
C THR A 101 -19.57 -3.02 7.89
N ARG A 102 -20.27 -2.08 8.56
CA ARG A 102 -20.48 -0.74 8.03
C ARG A 102 -19.15 0.00 7.78
N GLU A 103 -18.19 -0.18 8.67
CA GLU A 103 -16.84 0.41 8.57
C GLU A 103 -16.10 -0.18 7.37
N GLN A 104 -16.12 -1.50 7.19
CA GLN A 104 -15.47 -2.17 6.05
C GLN A 104 -16.05 -1.71 4.71
N ARG A 105 -17.38 -1.60 4.61
CA ARG A 105 -18.05 -1.06 3.41
C ARG A 105 -17.66 0.39 3.14
N SER A 106 -17.57 1.21 4.19
CA SER A 106 -17.13 2.60 4.07
C SER A 106 -15.70 2.70 3.55
N LEU A 107 -14.77 1.91 4.11
CA LEU A 107 -13.38 1.84 3.66
C LEU A 107 -13.27 1.41 2.20
N ILE A 108 -13.95 0.33 1.81
CA ILE A 108 -13.96 -0.16 0.43
C ILE A 108 -14.51 0.91 -0.51
N THR A 109 -15.63 1.55 -0.16
CA THR A 109 -16.25 2.58 -1.00
C THR A 109 -15.33 3.79 -1.21
N GLN A 110 -14.70 4.27 -0.14
CA GLN A 110 -13.75 5.39 -0.20
C GLN A 110 -12.55 5.03 -1.09
N ALA A 111 -12.01 3.84 -0.91
CA ALA A 111 -10.84 3.39 -1.64
C ALA A 111 -11.14 3.08 -3.13
N CYS A 112 -12.29 2.50 -3.47
CA CYS A 112 -12.74 2.36 -4.86
C CYS A 112 -12.86 3.71 -5.57
N ARG A 113 -13.40 4.74 -4.89
CA ARG A 113 -13.48 6.10 -5.45
C ARG A 113 -12.10 6.69 -5.70
N LEU A 114 -11.18 6.52 -4.75
CA LEU A 114 -9.79 6.95 -4.87
C LEU A 114 -9.09 6.27 -6.05
N VAL A 115 -9.14 4.94 -6.13
CA VAL A 115 -8.48 4.18 -7.20
C VAL A 115 -9.05 4.55 -8.56
N ARG A 116 -10.36 4.75 -8.67
CA ARG A 116 -10.96 5.24 -9.92
C ARG A 116 -10.40 6.60 -10.34
N ARG A 117 -10.24 7.55 -9.41
CA ARG A 117 -9.64 8.87 -9.68
C ARG A 117 -8.18 8.73 -10.12
N ILE A 118 -7.39 7.92 -9.44
CA ILE A 118 -5.97 7.69 -9.78
C ILE A 118 -5.86 6.98 -11.15
N SER A 119 -6.65 5.93 -11.39
CA SER A 119 -6.65 5.20 -12.67
C SER A 119 -7.01 6.10 -13.85
N SER A 120 -7.94 7.05 -13.66
CA SER A 120 -8.35 8.01 -14.69
C SER A 120 -7.26 9.02 -15.08
N ASN A 121 -6.22 9.20 -14.25
CA ASN A 121 -5.10 10.06 -14.58
C ASN A 121 -4.15 9.35 -15.56
N THR A 122 -4.26 9.68 -16.84
CA THR A 122 -3.46 9.10 -17.93
C THR A 122 -2.04 9.63 -17.99
N PHE A 123 -1.75 10.76 -17.33
CA PHE A 123 -0.40 11.34 -17.28
C PHE A 123 0.52 10.62 -16.29
N LEU A 124 -0.05 9.81 -15.38
CA LEU A 124 0.72 9.02 -14.41
C LEU A 124 0.98 7.61 -14.93
N GLY A 125 2.26 7.22 -14.94
CA GLY A 125 2.66 5.81 -15.07
C GLY A 125 2.24 4.98 -13.85
N LYS A 126 2.35 3.65 -13.95
CA LYS A 126 1.92 2.72 -12.89
C LYS A 126 2.64 2.92 -11.56
N ASP A 127 3.93 3.24 -11.59
CA ASP A 127 4.69 3.58 -10.37
C ASP A 127 4.15 4.85 -9.70
N GLY A 128 3.91 5.91 -10.48
CA GLY A 128 3.33 7.15 -9.98
C GLY A 128 1.93 6.96 -9.42
N LYS A 129 1.10 6.12 -10.07
CA LYS A 129 -0.23 5.76 -9.56
C LYS A 129 -0.16 5.02 -8.23
N PHE A 130 0.75 4.06 -8.10
CA PHE A 130 0.95 3.33 -6.85
C PHE A 130 1.49 4.23 -5.73
N GLN A 131 2.48 5.07 -6.03
CA GLN A 131 2.99 6.06 -5.08
C GLN A 131 1.87 6.97 -4.58
N LEU A 132 1.06 7.52 -5.49
CA LEU A 132 -0.05 8.38 -5.14
C LEU A 132 -1.08 7.64 -4.26
N PHE A 133 -1.39 6.38 -4.59
CA PHE A 133 -2.27 5.57 -3.77
C PHE A 133 -1.75 5.38 -2.34
N ILE A 134 -0.47 5.03 -2.17
CA ILE A 134 0.12 4.89 -0.83
C ILE A 134 0.08 6.21 -0.07
N LEU A 135 0.44 7.32 -0.71
CA LEU A 135 0.45 8.64 -0.06
C LEU A 135 -0.94 9.06 0.41
N ILE A 136 -1.95 8.95 -0.45
CA ILE A 136 -3.32 9.35 -0.10
C ILE A 136 -3.93 8.40 0.94
N THR A 137 -3.72 7.09 0.81
CA THR A 137 -4.29 6.12 1.76
C THR A 137 -3.68 6.19 3.16
N VAL A 138 -2.41 6.57 3.28
CA VAL A 138 -1.77 6.85 4.59
C VAL A 138 -2.26 8.18 5.15
N ARG A 139 -2.33 9.23 4.32
CA ARG A 139 -2.85 10.54 4.72
C ARG A 139 -4.28 10.45 5.26
N ASP A 140 -5.12 9.66 4.60
CA ASP A 140 -6.53 9.50 4.97
C ASP A 140 -6.75 8.40 6.04
N HIS A 141 -5.68 7.82 6.57
CA HIS A 141 -5.69 6.78 7.62
C HIS A 141 -6.47 5.51 7.27
N ILE A 142 -6.67 5.26 5.98
CA ILE A 142 -7.43 4.11 5.49
C ILE A 142 -6.55 2.89 5.19
N LEU A 143 -5.24 3.07 4.96
CA LEU A 143 -4.36 2.00 4.49
C LEU A 143 -4.30 0.81 5.47
N SER A 144 -4.19 1.05 6.78
CA SER A 144 -4.10 -0.02 7.79
C SER A 144 -5.35 -0.91 7.83
N GLY A 145 -6.54 -0.33 7.65
CA GLY A 145 -7.81 -1.06 7.58
C GLY A 145 -8.05 -1.74 6.23
N LEU A 146 -7.51 -1.18 5.14
CA LEU A 146 -7.62 -1.75 3.80
C LEU A 146 -6.76 -2.99 3.61
N LEU A 147 -5.56 -3.04 4.19
CA LEU A 147 -4.62 -4.15 3.99
C LEU A 147 -5.23 -5.53 4.30
N PRO A 148 -5.91 -5.75 5.45
CA PRO A 148 -6.59 -7.02 5.71
C PRO A 148 -7.74 -7.33 4.74
N LEU A 149 -8.48 -6.31 4.31
CA LEU A 149 -9.57 -6.49 3.35
C LEU A 149 -9.02 -6.91 1.98
N MET A 150 -7.92 -6.30 1.55
CA MET A 150 -7.26 -6.64 0.30
C MET A 150 -6.69 -8.07 0.36
N ALA A 151 -6.06 -8.41 1.48
CA ALA A 151 -5.52 -9.76 1.73
C ALA A 151 -6.59 -10.86 1.68
N TRP A 152 -7.83 -10.56 2.09
CA TRP A 152 -8.95 -11.50 2.06
C TRP A 152 -9.48 -11.80 0.65
N THR A 153 -9.17 -10.97 -0.35
CA THR A 153 -9.70 -11.16 -1.71
C THR A 153 -9.10 -12.40 -2.39
N PRO A 154 -9.87 -13.08 -3.27
CA PRO A 154 -9.34 -14.19 -4.06
C PRO A 154 -8.21 -13.75 -5.00
N ILE A 155 -8.17 -12.48 -5.38
CA ILE A 155 -7.11 -11.88 -6.21
C ILE A 155 -5.74 -12.02 -5.52
N THR A 156 -5.66 -11.79 -4.21
CA THR A 156 -4.42 -11.95 -3.44
C THR A 156 -3.91 -13.39 -3.50
N SER A 157 -4.81 -14.35 -3.32
CA SER A 157 -4.47 -15.78 -3.39
C SER A 157 -4.03 -16.22 -4.79
N GLN A 158 -4.42 -15.50 -5.85
CA GLN A 158 -4.02 -15.78 -7.23
C GLN A 158 -2.71 -15.10 -7.61
N MET A 159 -2.39 -13.94 -7.02
CA MET A 159 -1.25 -13.12 -7.41
C MET A 159 -0.03 -13.27 -6.51
N TYR A 160 -0.19 -13.85 -5.32
CA TYR A 160 0.88 -13.98 -4.32
C TYR A 160 1.10 -15.42 -3.86
N ASP A 161 2.36 -15.74 -3.55
CA ASP A 161 2.83 -16.94 -2.87
C ASP A 161 2.57 -16.87 -1.37
N GLU A 162 2.63 -18.05 -0.72
CA GLU A 162 2.49 -18.17 0.74
C GLU A 162 3.55 -17.37 1.51
N LEU A 163 4.74 -17.15 0.92
CA LEU A 163 5.82 -16.31 1.46
C LEU A 163 5.68 -14.84 1.02
N SER A 164 4.56 -14.21 1.38
CA SER A 164 4.29 -12.79 1.08
C SER A 164 3.66 -12.08 2.27
N PHE A 165 3.82 -10.76 2.33
CA PHE A 165 3.23 -9.94 3.40
C PHE A 165 1.70 -10.05 3.45
N LEU A 166 1.06 -10.14 2.28
CA LEU A 166 -0.39 -10.12 2.17
C LEU A 166 -1.03 -11.50 2.42
N ARG A 167 -0.29 -12.60 2.25
CA ARG A 167 -0.82 -13.96 2.50
C ARG A 167 -0.45 -14.54 3.84
N THR A 168 0.67 -14.12 4.45
CA THR A 168 1.06 -14.63 5.77
C THR A 168 0.44 -13.76 6.87
N PRO A 169 -0.47 -14.30 7.72
CA PRO A 169 -1.17 -13.51 8.73
C PRO A 169 -0.26 -12.76 9.71
N HIS A 170 0.87 -13.36 10.08
CA HIS A 170 1.86 -12.72 10.95
C HIS A 170 2.45 -11.44 10.32
N TYR A 171 2.87 -11.50 9.05
CA TYR A 171 3.43 -10.34 8.34
C TYR A 171 2.38 -9.28 8.02
N LEU A 172 1.16 -9.70 7.67
CA LEU A 172 0.03 -8.80 7.46
C LEU A 172 -0.32 -8.03 8.72
N ASN A 173 -0.37 -8.72 9.88
CA ASN A 173 -0.62 -8.10 11.17
C ASN A 173 0.49 -7.12 11.55
N TYR A 174 1.76 -7.49 11.34
CA TYR A 174 2.91 -6.61 11.56
C TYR A 174 2.81 -5.33 10.71
N LEU A 175 2.60 -5.49 9.40
CA LEU A 175 2.41 -4.39 8.46
C LEU A 175 1.26 -3.48 8.89
N SER A 176 0.08 -4.05 9.13
CA SER A 176 -1.12 -3.28 9.50
C SER A 176 -0.93 -2.51 10.81
N LYS A 177 -0.23 -3.08 11.80
CA LYS A 177 0.10 -2.41 13.06
C LYS A 177 1.05 -1.22 12.86
N LEU A 178 2.11 -1.38 12.07
CA LEU A 178 3.02 -0.26 11.76
C LEU A 178 2.32 0.86 10.99
N ILE A 179 1.47 0.53 10.02
CA ILE A 179 0.69 1.55 9.33
C ILE A 179 -0.30 2.20 10.30
N SER A 180 -0.93 1.42 11.18
CA SER A 180 -1.86 1.96 12.18
C SER A 180 -1.20 2.90 13.18
N SER A 181 0.09 2.75 13.51
CA SER A 181 0.78 3.73 14.36
C SER A 181 1.00 5.08 13.67
N LEU A 182 0.84 5.15 12.33
CA LEU A 182 0.87 6.43 11.62
C LEU A 182 -0.48 7.15 11.64
N ASN A 183 -1.57 6.48 12.03
CA ASN A 183 -2.92 7.05 12.00
C ASN A 183 -3.16 8.15 13.03
N GLU A 184 -2.26 8.31 14.02
CA GLU A 184 -2.34 9.42 14.98
C GLU A 184 -1.86 10.76 14.40
N PHE A 185 -1.15 10.74 13.26
CA PHE A 185 -0.48 11.91 12.70
C PHE A 185 -1.19 12.46 11.47
N GLN A 186 -1.32 13.78 11.37
CA GLN A 186 -1.89 14.43 10.19
C GLN A 186 -0.82 14.69 9.12
N PHE A 187 -0.94 14.04 7.96
CA PHE A 187 -0.01 14.20 6.85
C PHE A 187 -0.41 15.39 5.97
N ILE A 188 0.42 16.44 5.95
CA ILE A 188 0.24 17.57 5.03
C ILE A 188 1.15 17.35 3.82
N LEU A 189 0.59 16.77 2.76
CA LEU A 189 1.32 16.48 1.52
C LEU A 189 1.43 17.71 0.61
N GLU A 190 2.55 17.83 -0.10
CA GLU A 190 2.73 18.85 -1.13
C GLU A 190 1.81 18.60 -2.33
N LYS A 191 1.29 19.66 -2.95
CA LYS A 191 0.40 19.56 -4.12
C LYS A 191 1.07 18.87 -5.32
N SER A 192 2.39 18.94 -5.42
CA SER A 192 3.21 18.24 -6.41
C SER A 192 3.11 16.72 -6.29
N LEU A 193 2.89 16.20 -5.07
CA LEU A 193 2.79 14.77 -4.79
C LEU A 193 1.39 14.22 -5.01
N THR A 194 0.37 15.07 -4.87
CA THR A 194 -1.04 14.65 -4.96
C THR A 194 -1.61 14.75 -6.38
N TYR A 195 -0.92 15.41 -7.31
CA TYR A 195 -1.34 15.59 -8.71
C TYR A 195 -2.79 16.10 -8.85
N GLY A 196 -3.25 16.93 -7.90
CA GLY A 196 -4.61 17.47 -7.86
C GLY A 196 -5.68 16.47 -7.37
N ILE A 197 -5.28 15.27 -6.94
CA ILE A 197 -6.16 14.31 -6.27
C ILE A 197 -6.16 14.63 -4.77
N GLU A 198 -7.14 15.46 -4.37
CA GLU A 198 -7.47 15.72 -2.97
C GLU A 198 -8.40 14.67 -2.38
#